data_AF-A0A2J6SMK8-F1
#
_entry.id   AF-A0A2J6SMK8-F1
#
_cell.length_a   1.000
_cell.length_b   1.000
_cell.length_c   1.000
_cell.angle_alpha   90.00
_cell.angle_beta   90.00
_cell.angle_gamma   90.00
#
_symmetry.space_group_name_H-M   'P 1'
#
loop_
_entity.id
_entity.type
_entity.pdbx_description
1 polymer ?
#
loop_
_entity_poly.entity_id
_entity_poly.type
_entity_poly.pdbx_seq_one_letter_code
_entity_poly.pdbx_strand_id
1 'polypeptide(L)'
;MMLSTRYYALLFLGTLHYFTTHAQSICPLIGPDFPPPKSLSSNKTFQSTISNFTQLLQQTISAGNTQYGPFDSANTSYSTELFSTYELTPLFTAHFTPPAVATYQDGVKSVDSNTVFRIGSLTKLIVVYTFLIEAGDARFNDPVAKYVPELLGAAQSINPSANSLGNVAWDEIIVGELAAHMAGIGRDWEGLGKIGGFFFPVGDPSALGLQPLHASELPRSKY
;
A
#
# COMPACT_ATOMS: atom_id res chain seq x y z
N MET A 1 19.62 32.72 86.80
CA MET A 1 19.17 31.84 87.90
C MET A 1 17.67 31.63 87.74
N MET A 2 17.21 30.39 87.91
CA MET A 2 15.83 29.88 87.88
C MET A 2 15.26 29.36 86.53
N LEU A 3 15.29 28.01 86.47
CA LEU A 3 14.38 27.00 85.89
C LEU A 3 13.03 27.49 85.33
N SER A 4 12.57 26.84 84.24
CA SER A 4 11.49 25.84 84.35
C SER A 4 11.04 25.29 82.98
N THR A 5 11.25 24.00 82.81
CA THR A 5 10.70 23.08 81.81
C THR A 5 9.17 23.03 81.86
N ARG A 6 8.45 23.15 80.73
CA ARG A 6 7.14 22.50 80.50
C ARG A 6 6.89 22.19 79.01
N TYR A 7 6.82 20.89 78.75
CA TYR A 7 6.20 20.15 77.66
C TYR A 7 5.12 20.88 76.83
N TYR A 8 5.29 20.86 75.50
CA TYR A 8 4.18 20.56 74.59
C TYR A 8 4.64 19.56 73.54
N ALA A 9 4.14 18.33 73.70
CA ALA A 9 4.24 17.27 72.74
C ALA A 9 3.11 17.42 71.69
N LEU A 10 3.42 16.98 70.46
CA LEU A 10 2.50 16.44 69.44
C LEU A 10 1.46 17.41 68.83
N LEU A 11 1.65 17.70 67.54
CA LEU A 11 0.63 17.48 66.51
C LEU A 11 1.34 17.33 65.15
N PHE A 12 1.69 16.09 64.82
CA PHE A 12 1.80 15.64 63.44
C PHE A 12 0.39 15.64 62.85
N LEU A 13 0.12 16.45 61.82
CA LEU A 13 -0.91 16.12 60.84
C LEU A 13 -0.26 16.14 59.46
N GLY A 14 -0.06 14.94 58.92
CA GLY A 14 0.52 14.72 57.61
C GLY A 14 -0.41 15.19 56.51
N THR A 15 0.15 15.90 55.54
CA THR A 15 -0.39 15.97 54.20
C THR A 15 0.20 14.80 53.40
N LEU A 16 -0.37 13.61 53.61
CA LEU A 16 -0.18 12.51 52.67
C LEU A 16 -0.75 12.99 51.33
N HIS A 17 0.13 13.38 50.41
CA HIS A 17 -0.27 13.61 49.03
C HIS A 17 -0.66 12.25 48.47
N TYR A 18 -1.95 12.00 48.34
CA TYR A 18 -2.47 10.90 47.55
C TYR A 18 -2.02 11.16 46.11
N PHE A 19 -0.91 10.57 45.69
CA PHE A 19 -0.66 10.32 44.29
C PHE A 19 -1.76 9.35 43.85
N THR A 20 -2.81 9.88 43.23
CA THR A 20 -3.75 9.06 42.48
C THR A 20 -2.98 8.51 41.30
N THR A 21 -2.44 7.30 41.46
CA THR A 21 -2.00 6.49 40.33
C THR A 21 -3.22 6.27 39.46
N HIS A 22 -3.40 7.10 38.43
CA HIS A 22 -4.26 6.74 37.31
C HIS A 22 -3.62 5.52 36.69
N ALA A 23 -4.15 4.33 37.02
CA ALA A 23 -3.90 3.16 36.22
C ALA A 23 -4.29 3.55 34.80
N GLN A 24 -3.30 3.75 33.92
CA GLN A 24 -3.58 3.88 32.50
C GLN A 24 -4.36 2.62 32.15
N SER A 25 -5.59 2.79 31.64
CA SER A 25 -6.34 1.69 31.06
C SER A 25 -5.39 0.95 30.16
N ILE A 26 -5.17 -0.35 30.44
CA ILE A 26 -4.35 -1.21 29.59
C ILE A 26 -4.93 -1.04 28.20
N CYS A 27 -4.23 -0.32 27.32
CA CYS A 27 -4.61 -0.24 25.92
C CYS A 27 -4.60 -1.68 25.44
N PRO A 28 -5.74 -2.25 25.01
CA PRO A 28 -5.71 -3.59 24.46
C PRO A 28 -4.68 -3.61 23.35
N LEU A 29 -3.85 -4.66 23.30
CA LEU A 29 -2.93 -4.84 22.18
C LEU A 29 -3.74 -4.67 20.89
N ILE A 30 -3.26 -3.81 19.99
CA ILE A 30 -3.87 -3.64 18.68
C ILE A 30 -3.78 -5.00 17.99
N GLY A 31 -4.92 -5.68 17.87
CA GLY A 31 -5.02 -7.04 17.36
C GLY A 31 -6.48 -7.46 17.27
N PRO A 32 -6.77 -8.56 16.57
CA PRO A 32 -8.13 -9.08 16.48
C PRO A 32 -8.61 -9.54 17.87
N ASP A 33 -9.75 -9.02 18.33
CA ASP A 33 -10.39 -9.39 19.60
C ASP A 33 -10.84 -10.86 19.65
N PHE A 34 -10.96 -11.50 18.49
CA PHE A 34 -11.39 -12.88 18.32
C PHE A 34 -10.37 -13.70 17.54
N PRO A 35 -10.23 -15.00 17.85
CA PRO A 35 -9.38 -15.88 17.05
C PRO A 35 -9.88 -15.91 15.60
N PRO A 36 -8.98 -16.04 14.61
CA PRO A 36 -9.38 -16.18 13.22
C PRO A 36 -10.36 -17.36 13.04
N PRO A 37 -11.44 -17.18 12.27
CA PRO A 37 -12.40 -18.24 12.03
C PRO A 37 -11.74 -19.40 11.27
N LYS A 38 -12.03 -20.62 11.72
CA LYS A 38 -11.54 -21.86 11.11
C LYS A 38 -12.68 -22.60 10.45
N SER A 39 -12.38 -23.37 9.41
CA SER A 39 -13.35 -24.22 8.70
C SER A 39 -14.55 -23.44 8.16
N LEU A 40 -14.31 -22.26 7.58
CA LEU A 40 -15.34 -21.41 6.97
C LEU A 40 -16.09 -22.16 5.86
N SER A 41 -15.40 -23.03 5.12
CA SER A 41 -16.03 -23.89 4.09
C SER A 41 -17.16 -24.77 4.63
N SER A 42 -17.15 -25.14 5.92
CA SER A 42 -18.19 -25.96 6.55
C SER A 42 -19.34 -25.16 7.14
N ASN A 43 -19.20 -23.83 7.20
CA ASN A 43 -20.20 -22.96 7.81
C ASN A 43 -21.35 -22.67 6.83
N LYS A 44 -22.57 -23.06 7.19
CA LYS A 44 -23.77 -22.89 6.34
C LYS A 44 -24.07 -21.43 5.98
N THR A 45 -23.85 -20.50 6.92
CA THR A 45 -24.04 -19.07 6.66
C THR A 45 -23.04 -18.59 5.62
N PHE A 46 -21.76 -18.96 5.77
CA PHE A 46 -20.72 -18.62 4.82
C PHE A 46 -20.98 -19.20 3.42
N GLN A 47 -21.38 -20.47 3.33
CA GLN A 47 -21.78 -21.11 2.07
C GLN A 47 -22.93 -20.36 1.38
N SER A 48 -23.96 -19.97 2.14
CA SER A 48 -25.07 -19.17 1.63
C SER A 48 -24.60 -17.79 1.13
N THR A 49 -23.69 -17.15 1.86
CA THR A 49 -23.09 -15.87 1.43
C THR A 49 -22.29 -16.00 0.14
N ILE A 50 -21.46 -17.04 -0.01
CA ILE A 50 -20.71 -17.29 -1.25
C ILE A 50 -21.65 -17.58 -2.42
N SER A 51 -22.72 -18.34 -2.22
CA SER A 51 -23.74 -18.56 -3.26
C SER A 51 -24.39 -17.26 -3.72
N ASN A 52 -24.82 -16.42 -2.77
CA ASN A 52 -25.42 -15.12 -3.09
C ASN A 52 -24.43 -14.18 -3.80
N PHE A 53 -23.17 -14.16 -3.34
CA PHE A 53 -22.11 -13.38 -3.98
C PHE A 53 -21.85 -13.85 -5.41
N THR A 54 -21.79 -15.17 -5.64
CA THR A 54 -21.62 -15.75 -6.98
C THR A 54 -22.75 -15.34 -7.92
N GLN A 55 -23.99 -15.40 -7.44
CA GLN A 55 -25.16 -14.99 -8.21
C GLN A 55 -25.13 -13.49 -8.55
N LEU A 56 -24.78 -12.64 -7.57
CA LEU A 56 -24.66 -11.21 -7.78
C LEU A 56 -23.58 -10.88 -8.82
N LEU A 57 -22.42 -11.52 -8.73
CA LEU A 57 -21.33 -11.36 -9.68
C LEU A 57 -21.80 -11.70 -11.11
N GLN A 58 -22.44 -12.86 -11.29
CA GLN A 58 -22.98 -13.30 -12.59
C GLN A 58 -24.03 -12.33 -13.14
N GLN A 59 -24.92 -11.81 -12.28
CA GLN A 59 -25.93 -10.83 -12.66
C GLN A 59 -25.28 -9.52 -13.12
N THR A 60 -24.31 -9.00 -12.37
CA THR A 60 -23.58 -7.77 -12.73
C THR A 60 -22.91 -7.88 -14.09
N ILE A 61 -22.24 -9.00 -14.36
CA ILE A 61 -21.55 -9.23 -15.63
C ILE A 61 -22.52 -9.31 -16.79
N SER A 62 -23.62 -10.05 -16.61
CA SER A 62 -24.64 -10.22 -17.63
C SER A 62 -25.38 -8.90 -17.92
N ALA A 63 -25.61 -8.09 -16.88
CA ALA A 63 -26.26 -6.80 -17.02
C ALA A 63 -25.33 -5.71 -17.59
N GLY A 64 -24.01 -5.86 -17.43
CA GLY A 64 -23.03 -4.83 -17.80
C GLY A 64 -23.20 -3.53 -17.00
N ASN A 65 -23.79 -3.61 -15.80
CA ASN A 65 -24.11 -2.43 -14.98
C ASN A 65 -24.13 -2.78 -13.49
N THR A 66 -23.85 -1.78 -12.66
CA THR A 66 -23.92 -1.85 -11.19
C THR A 66 -24.64 -0.63 -10.64
N GLN A 67 -24.95 -0.65 -9.34
CA GLN A 67 -25.41 0.55 -8.62
C GLN A 67 -24.39 1.71 -8.65
N TYR A 68 -23.13 1.44 -8.97
CA TYR A 68 -22.05 2.43 -9.05
C TYR A 68 -21.77 2.90 -10.49
N GLY A 69 -22.54 2.41 -11.47
CA GLY A 69 -22.39 2.74 -12.88
C GLY A 69 -22.08 1.53 -13.76
N PRO A 70 -21.85 1.78 -15.07
CA PRO A 70 -21.67 0.74 -16.06
C PRO A 70 -20.45 -0.13 -15.74
N PHE A 71 -20.58 -1.42 -16.03
CA PHE A 71 -19.52 -2.41 -15.88
C PHE A 71 -19.14 -2.95 -17.25
N ASP A 72 -17.90 -2.76 -17.66
CA ASP A 72 -17.42 -3.19 -18.97
C ASP A 72 -17.11 -4.69 -18.99
N SER A 73 -18.16 -5.51 -19.07
CA SER A 73 -18.04 -6.96 -19.26
C SER A 73 -17.60 -7.36 -20.68
N ALA A 74 -17.52 -6.41 -21.61
CA ALA A 74 -17.10 -6.67 -22.98
C ALA A 74 -15.57 -6.70 -23.14
N ASN A 75 -14.83 -5.92 -22.33
CA ASN A 75 -13.37 -5.80 -22.41
C ASN A 75 -12.64 -6.10 -21.09
N THR A 76 -13.34 -6.13 -19.95
CA THR A 76 -12.66 -6.31 -18.65
C THR A 76 -12.60 -7.77 -18.24
N SER A 77 -11.38 -8.28 -18.11
CA SER A 77 -11.10 -9.58 -17.49
C SER A 77 -11.05 -9.47 -15.98
N TYR A 78 -11.55 -10.47 -15.26
CA TYR A 78 -11.41 -10.55 -13.81
C TYR A 78 -11.04 -11.95 -13.35
N SER A 79 -10.34 -12.01 -12.21
CA SER A 79 -10.02 -13.21 -11.47
C SER A 79 -10.10 -12.86 -9.99
N THR A 80 -10.98 -13.52 -9.26
CA THR A 80 -11.21 -13.28 -7.84
C THR A 80 -11.08 -14.59 -7.10
N GLU A 81 -10.26 -14.59 -6.05
CA GLU A 81 -10.08 -15.73 -5.17
C GLU A 81 -10.16 -15.29 -3.71
N LEU A 82 -10.89 -16.05 -2.90
CA LEU A 82 -10.97 -15.89 -1.46
C LEU A 82 -10.41 -17.15 -0.82
N PHE A 83 -9.47 -16.99 0.10
CA PHE A 83 -8.82 -18.11 0.79
C PHE A 83 -8.75 -17.85 2.30
N SER A 84 -8.55 -18.93 3.05
CA SER A 84 -8.24 -18.90 4.48
C SER A 84 -6.86 -19.50 4.68
N THR A 85 -6.06 -18.92 5.57
CA THR A 85 -4.78 -19.49 5.99
C THR A 85 -4.94 -20.79 6.79
N TYR A 86 -6.17 -21.16 7.15
CA TYR A 86 -6.50 -22.40 7.86
C TYR A 86 -7.10 -23.48 6.95
N GLU A 87 -7.19 -23.25 5.65
CA GLU A 87 -7.77 -24.20 4.69
C GLU A 87 -6.87 -24.36 3.46
N LEU A 88 -6.74 -25.59 2.97
CA LEU A 88 -5.83 -25.91 1.86
C LEU A 88 -6.38 -25.48 0.50
N THR A 89 -7.69 -25.31 0.39
CA THR A 89 -8.38 -24.95 -0.84
C THR A 89 -9.00 -23.55 -0.72
N PRO A 90 -9.05 -22.77 -1.82
CA PRO A 90 -9.81 -21.54 -1.84
C PRO A 90 -11.26 -21.75 -1.40
N LEU A 91 -11.78 -20.78 -0.67
CA LEU A 91 -13.18 -20.71 -0.24
C LEU A 91 -14.11 -20.27 -1.38
N PHE A 92 -13.57 -19.55 -2.35
CA PHE A 92 -14.26 -19.11 -3.56
C PHE A 92 -13.23 -18.76 -4.63
N THR A 93 -13.52 -19.16 -5.87
CA THR A 93 -12.72 -18.81 -7.05
C THR A 93 -13.68 -18.49 -8.20
N ALA A 94 -13.50 -17.35 -8.85
CA ALA A 94 -14.25 -16.96 -10.04
C ALA A 94 -13.36 -16.23 -11.04
N HIS A 95 -13.43 -16.68 -12.29
CA HIS A 95 -12.68 -16.14 -13.42
C HIS A 95 -13.64 -15.74 -14.52
N PHE A 96 -13.28 -14.71 -15.27
CA PHE A 96 -14.06 -14.30 -16.44
C PHE A 96 -13.21 -13.81 -17.57
N THR A 97 -13.55 -14.38 -18.71
CA THR A 97 -13.01 -14.03 -20.00
C THR A 97 -14.04 -13.17 -20.72
N PRO A 98 -13.78 -11.89 -20.94
CA PRO A 98 -14.66 -11.03 -21.71
C PRO A 98 -14.56 -11.40 -23.21
N PRO A 99 -15.61 -11.16 -24.01
CA PRO A 99 -15.62 -11.49 -25.44
C PRO A 99 -14.45 -10.88 -26.24
N ALA A 100 -14.01 -9.67 -25.89
CA ALA A 100 -12.92 -9.00 -26.61
C ALA A 100 -11.59 -9.75 -26.53
N VAL A 101 -11.34 -10.57 -25.50
CA VAL A 101 -10.11 -11.36 -25.39
C VAL A 101 -9.93 -12.33 -26.55
N ALA A 102 -11.03 -12.76 -27.20
CA ALA A 102 -10.96 -13.62 -28.38
C ALA A 102 -10.30 -12.92 -29.59
N THR A 103 -10.31 -11.59 -29.65
CA THR A 103 -9.77 -10.81 -30.78
C THR A 103 -8.37 -10.25 -30.52
N TYR A 104 -7.90 -10.26 -29.28
CA TYR A 104 -6.55 -9.79 -28.94
C TYR A 104 -5.50 -10.69 -29.57
N GLN A 105 -4.38 -10.13 -30.03
CA GLN A 105 -3.29 -10.92 -30.60
C GLN A 105 -2.48 -11.59 -29.48
N ASP A 106 -2.06 -10.80 -28.50
CA ASP A 106 -1.25 -11.23 -27.36
C ASP A 106 -2.08 -11.62 -26.13
N GLY A 107 -1.45 -12.32 -25.19
CA GLY A 107 -2.06 -12.73 -23.93
C GLY A 107 -2.86 -14.04 -24.00
N VAL A 108 -3.49 -14.41 -22.88
CA VAL A 108 -4.31 -15.62 -22.78
C VAL A 108 -5.62 -15.44 -23.53
N LYS A 109 -6.16 -16.52 -24.12
CA LYS A 109 -7.50 -16.52 -24.76
C LYS A 109 -8.63 -16.87 -23.80
N SER A 110 -8.27 -17.35 -22.61
CA SER A 110 -9.18 -17.64 -21.52
C SER A 110 -8.49 -17.33 -20.21
N VAL A 111 -9.21 -16.62 -19.34
CA VAL A 111 -8.76 -16.26 -17.99
C VAL A 111 -9.03 -17.43 -17.06
N ASP A 112 -8.00 -17.85 -16.35
CA ASP A 112 -7.99 -18.93 -15.38
C ASP A 112 -7.05 -18.63 -14.20
N SER A 113 -6.89 -19.58 -13.28
CA SER A 113 -6.00 -19.44 -12.12
C SER A 113 -4.51 -19.28 -12.46
N ASN A 114 -4.10 -19.51 -13.71
CA ASN A 114 -2.70 -19.38 -14.16
C ASN A 114 -2.48 -18.07 -14.93
N THR A 115 -3.52 -17.28 -15.13
CA THR A 115 -3.44 -16.04 -15.89
C THR A 115 -2.63 -14.99 -15.13
N VAL A 116 -1.63 -14.42 -15.78
CA VAL A 116 -0.74 -13.41 -15.20
C VAL A 116 -1.27 -12.01 -15.45
N PHE A 117 -1.53 -11.26 -14.37
CA PHE A 117 -1.98 -9.87 -14.42
C PHE A 117 -0.86 -8.89 -14.06
N ARG A 118 -0.85 -7.71 -14.69
CA ARG A 118 -0.03 -6.58 -14.25
C ARG A 118 -0.61 -6.03 -12.95
N ILE A 119 0.12 -6.16 -11.84
CA ILE A 119 -0.36 -5.77 -10.50
C ILE A 119 -0.05 -4.31 -10.10
N GLY A 120 0.69 -3.58 -10.93
CA GLY A 120 0.95 -2.14 -10.76
C GLY A 120 1.50 -1.79 -9.37
N SER A 121 0.85 -0.84 -8.68
CA SER A 121 1.28 -0.34 -7.37
C SER A 121 1.31 -1.40 -6.26
N LEU A 122 0.67 -2.57 -6.42
CA LEU A 122 0.82 -3.68 -5.46
C LEU A 122 2.28 -4.16 -5.36
N THR A 123 3.09 -3.94 -6.40
CA THR A 123 4.53 -4.22 -6.38
C THR A 123 5.26 -3.51 -5.24
N LYS A 124 4.76 -2.36 -4.75
CA LYS A 124 5.36 -1.64 -3.61
C LYS A 124 5.39 -2.49 -2.34
N LEU A 125 4.37 -3.32 -2.11
CA LEU A 125 4.32 -4.24 -0.96
C LEU A 125 5.45 -5.27 -1.05
N ILE A 126 5.68 -5.81 -2.24
CA ILE A 126 6.76 -6.78 -2.51
C ILE A 126 8.12 -6.14 -2.23
N VAL A 127 8.33 -4.90 -2.68
CA VAL A 127 9.59 -4.15 -2.46
C VAL A 127 9.85 -3.97 -0.96
N VAL A 128 8.89 -3.46 -0.21
CA VAL A 128 9.04 -3.23 1.24
C VAL A 128 9.23 -4.55 2.00
N TYR A 129 8.47 -5.58 1.66
CA TYR A 129 8.59 -6.88 2.32
C TYR A 129 9.94 -7.55 2.07
N THR A 130 10.43 -7.50 0.82
CA THR A 130 11.77 -8.01 0.47
C THR A 130 12.86 -7.24 1.22
N PHE A 131 12.74 -5.92 1.30
CA PHE A 131 13.68 -5.10 2.08
C PHE A 131 13.70 -5.51 3.56
N LEU A 132 12.53 -5.72 4.18
CA LEU A 132 12.45 -6.13 5.58
C LEU A 132 13.03 -7.52 5.82
N ILE A 133 12.89 -8.46 4.88
CA ILE A 133 13.51 -9.79 4.97
C ILE A 133 15.04 -9.69 4.95
N GLU A 134 15.59 -8.91 4.02
CA GLU A 134 17.04 -8.86 3.77
C GLU A 134 17.78 -7.94 4.75
N ALA A 135 17.21 -6.78 5.07
CA ALA A 135 17.87 -5.73 5.84
C ALA A 135 17.26 -5.48 7.22
N GLY A 136 16.09 -6.05 7.51
CA GLY A 136 15.31 -5.73 8.70
C GLY A 136 14.76 -4.30 8.70
N ASP A 137 14.23 -3.88 9.84
CA ASP A 137 13.70 -2.54 10.08
C ASP A 137 14.77 -1.55 10.59
N ALA A 138 15.93 -2.05 11.03
CA ALA A 138 17.03 -1.21 11.55
C ALA A 138 17.50 -0.12 10.57
N ARG A 139 17.28 -0.31 9.27
CA ARG A 139 17.68 0.62 8.19
C ARG A 139 16.62 1.65 7.84
N PHE A 140 15.41 1.57 8.39
CA PHE A 140 14.34 2.53 8.10
C PHE A 140 14.70 3.96 8.50
N ASN A 141 15.53 4.12 9.54
CA ASN A 141 15.96 5.42 10.05
C ASN A 141 17.25 5.93 9.39
N ASP A 142 17.82 5.19 8.45
CA ASP A 142 18.97 5.68 7.70
C ASP A 142 18.50 6.69 6.64
N PRO A 143 19.23 7.81 6.45
CA PRO A 143 19.03 8.69 5.31
C PRO A 143 19.17 7.94 3.98
N VAL A 144 18.33 8.27 3.00
CA VAL A 144 18.37 7.64 1.67
C VAL A 144 19.69 7.92 0.97
N ALA A 145 20.22 9.14 1.11
CA ALA A 145 21.52 9.54 0.55
C ALA A 145 22.70 8.70 1.05
N LYS A 146 22.55 7.95 2.16
CA LYS A 146 23.56 6.97 2.62
C LYS A 146 23.76 5.84 1.62
N TYR A 147 22.69 5.43 0.93
CA TYR A 147 22.67 4.32 -0.01
C TYR A 147 22.73 4.77 -1.47
N VAL A 148 22.20 5.97 -1.76
CA VAL A 148 22.19 6.55 -3.10
C VAL A 148 22.72 8.00 -3.03
N PRO A 149 24.03 8.17 -2.80
CA PRO A 149 24.63 9.50 -2.59
C PRO A 149 24.50 10.42 -3.83
N GLU A 150 24.28 9.86 -5.01
CA GLU A 150 24.10 10.58 -6.27
C GLU A 150 22.87 11.49 -6.25
N LEU A 151 21.88 11.20 -5.39
CA LEU A 151 20.68 12.03 -5.23
C LEU A 151 20.99 13.45 -4.76
N LEU A 152 22.05 13.62 -3.97
CA LEU A 152 22.49 14.95 -3.51
C LEU A 152 22.98 15.80 -4.69
N GLY A 153 23.79 15.19 -5.58
CA GLY A 153 24.27 15.85 -6.80
C GLY A 153 23.14 16.10 -7.80
N ALA A 154 22.18 15.19 -7.91
CA ALA A 154 21.01 15.34 -8.79
C ALA A 154 20.13 16.53 -8.36
N ALA A 155 19.80 16.64 -7.07
CA ALA A 155 19.02 17.76 -6.54
C ALA A 155 19.73 19.10 -6.80
N GLN A 156 21.03 19.18 -6.53
CA GLN A 156 21.83 20.38 -6.83
C GLN A 156 21.86 20.71 -8.33
N SER A 157 21.93 19.70 -9.20
CA SER A 157 21.98 19.92 -10.66
C SER A 157 20.66 20.47 -11.22
N ILE A 158 19.52 20.08 -10.63
CA ILE A 158 18.19 20.54 -11.06
C ILE A 158 18.00 22.03 -10.74
N ASN A 159 18.39 22.45 -9.53
CA ASN A 159 18.31 23.85 -9.14
C ASN A 159 19.52 24.23 -8.26
N PRO A 160 20.63 24.66 -8.86
CA PRO A 160 21.89 24.93 -8.13
C PRO A 160 21.79 26.03 -7.08
N SER A 161 20.80 26.92 -7.23
CA SER A 161 20.59 28.08 -6.35
C SER A 161 19.50 27.83 -5.30
N ALA A 162 18.81 26.68 -5.34
CA ALA A 162 17.75 26.36 -4.39
C ALA A 162 18.31 25.80 -3.07
N ASN A 163 17.70 26.26 -1.98
CA ASN A 163 17.82 25.66 -0.65
C ASN A 163 16.85 24.46 -0.51
N SER A 164 16.70 23.92 0.70
CA SER A 164 15.79 22.81 1.00
C SER A 164 14.30 23.09 0.74
N LEU A 165 13.91 24.34 0.47
CA LEU A 165 12.56 24.68 0.02
C LEU A 165 12.39 24.55 -1.50
N GLY A 166 13.48 24.66 -2.26
CA GLY A 166 13.47 24.56 -3.73
C GLY A 166 14.02 23.24 -4.27
N ASN A 167 14.64 22.41 -3.42
CA ASN A 167 15.17 21.09 -3.71
C ASN A 167 14.77 20.09 -2.63
N VAL A 168 14.64 18.83 -3.01
CA VAL A 168 14.41 17.74 -2.05
C VAL A 168 15.67 17.54 -1.19
N ALA A 169 15.53 17.59 0.14
CA ALA A 169 16.60 17.35 1.10
C ALA A 169 16.85 15.84 1.29
N TRP A 170 17.49 15.20 0.30
CA TRP A 170 17.71 13.74 0.28
C TRP A 170 18.56 13.18 1.43
N ASP A 171 19.33 14.04 2.10
CA ASP A 171 20.10 13.74 3.30
C ASP A 171 19.26 13.75 4.59
N GLU A 172 18.06 14.34 4.56
CA GLU A 172 17.11 14.35 5.67
C GLU A 172 16.04 13.25 5.51
N ILE A 173 15.71 12.87 4.28
CA ILE A 173 14.72 11.82 4.00
C ILE A 173 15.26 10.46 4.41
N ILE A 174 14.53 9.75 5.27
CA ILE A 174 14.89 8.39 5.69
C ILE A 174 14.15 7.32 4.87
N VAL A 175 14.72 6.12 4.80
CA VAL A 175 14.14 5.00 4.02
C VAL A 175 12.69 4.69 4.43
N GLY A 176 12.38 4.77 5.72
CA GLY A 176 11.04 4.53 6.25
C GLY A 176 10.00 5.54 5.75
N GLU A 177 10.40 6.79 5.54
CA GLU A 177 9.51 7.82 5.00
C GLU A 177 9.18 7.57 3.52
N LEU A 178 10.13 7.02 2.74
CA LEU A 178 9.83 6.56 1.38
C LEU A 178 8.86 5.38 1.39
N ALA A 179 9.11 4.38 2.25
CA ALA A 179 8.27 3.20 2.37
C ALA A 179 6.83 3.53 2.81
N ALA A 180 6.67 4.54 3.67
CA ALA A 180 5.39 4.99 4.20
C ALA A 180 4.71 6.08 3.35
N HIS A 181 5.33 6.52 2.24
CA HIS A 181 4.88 7.69 1.49
C HIS A 181 4.76 8.98 2.33
N MET A 182 5.64 9.15 3.31
CA MET A 182 5.69 10.31 4.22
C MET A 182 6.87 11.26 3.96
N ALA A 183 7.72 10.97 2.98
CA ALA A 183 8.91 11.76 2.64
C ALA A 183 8.61 13.14 2.01
N GLY A 184 7.35 13.54 1.85
CA GLY A 184 6.96 14.79 1.18
C GLY A 184 7.27 14.82 -0.32
N ILE A 185 7.66 13.69 -0.91
CA ILE A 185 7.97 13.59 -2.35
C ILE A 185 6.66 13.55 -3.14
N GLY A 186 6.48 14.53 -4.02
CA GLY A 186 5.37 14.58 -4.95
C GLY A 186 5.34 13.36 -5.88
N ARG A 187 4.15 12.96 -6.32
CA ARG A 187 4.02 11.88 -7.30
C ARG A 187 4.58 12.35 -8.65
N ASP A 188 5.65 11.71 -9.11
CA ASP A 188 6.03 11.77 -10.52
C ASP A 188 4.93 11.08 -11.34
N TRP A 189 4.32 11.85 -12.24
CA TRP A 189 3.19 11.40 -13.03
C TRP A 189 3.63 10.36 -14.08
N GLU A 190 3.24 9.10 -13.88
CA GLU A 190 3.48 7.96 -14.79
C GLU A 190 2.86 8.12 -16.20
N GLY A 191 2.19 9.24 -16.51
CA GLY A 191 1.51 9.47 -17.79
C GLY A 191 2.39 9.98 -18.93
N LEU A 192 3.68 10.27 -18.69
CA LEU A 192 4.61 10.68 -19.75
C LEU A 192 5.61 9.55 -20.05
N GLY A 193 5.32 8.77 -21.08
CA GLY A 193 6.35 7.99 -21.81
C GLY A 193 6.55 6.51 -21.42
N LYS A 194 5.72 5.90 -20.57
CA LYS A 194 5.77 4.44 -20.34
C LYS A 194 4.59 3.71 -20.98
N ILE A 195 4.88 2.48 -21.43
CA ILE A 195 3.94 1.57 -22.10
C ILE A 195 2.66 1.44 -21.27
N GLY A 196 1.54 1.93 -21.82
CA GLY A 196 0.21 1.88 -21.17
C GLY A 196 -0.15 3.04 -20.23
N GLY A 197 0.35 4.26 -20.47
CA GLY A 197 -0.11 5.46 -19.77
C GLY A 197 -1.62 5.67 -19.90
N PHE A 198 -2.31 5.86 -18.78
CA PHE A 198 -3.78 5.71 -18.66
C PHE A 198 -4.60 6.93 -19.12
N PHE A 199 -3.99 8.10 -19.42
CA PHE A 199 -4.79 9.31 -19.65
C PHE A 199 -4.59 10.09 -20.94
N PHE A 200 -3.45 10.06 -21.65
CA PHE A 200 -3.35 10.74 -22.93
C PHE A 200 -2.28 10.05 -23.80
N PRO A 201 -2.52 9.80 -25.10
CA PRO A 201 -1.40 9.64 -26.01
C PRO A 201 -0.59 10.94 -25.92
N VAL A 202 0.64 10.86 -25.44
CA VAL A 202 1.54 12.03 -25.45
C VAL A 202 1.84 12.29 -26.92
N GLY A 203 1.11 13.25 -27.49
CA GLY A 203 1.48 13.83 -28.77
C GLY A 203 2.84 14.47 -28.61
N ASP A 204 3.84 13.87 -29.25
CA ASP A 204 5.22 14.33 -29.35
C ASP A 204 5.97 14.57 -28.00
N PRO A 205 6.77 13.58 -27.53
CA PRO A 205 7.58 13.72 -26.31
C PRO A 205 8.67 14.81 -26.39
N SER A 206 8.97 15.36 -27.57
CA SER A 206 9.91 16.49 -27.70
C SER A 206 9.36 17.79 -27.09
N ALA A 207 8.03 17.93 -26.97
CA ALA A 207 7.38 19.05 -26.29
C ALA A 207 7.69 19.12 -24.78
N LEU A 208 8.22 18.03 -24.21
CA LEU A 208 8.57 17.89 -22.79
C LEU A 208 10.08 17.93 -22.56
N GLY A 209 10.88 18.28 -23.59
CA GLY A 209 12.33 18.37 -23.49
C GLY A 209 13.05 17.01 -23.42
N LEU A 210 12.34 15.91 -23.59
CA LEU A 210 12.93 14.57 -23.73
C LEU A 210 13.44 14.40 -25.16
N GLN A 211 14.67 13.90 -25.32
CA GLN A 211 15.18 13.59 -26.64
C GLN A 211 14.34 12.48 -27.28
N PRO A 212 13.99 12.58 -28.57
CA PRO A 212 13.31 11.50 -29.28
C PRO A 212 14.17 10.25 -29.22
N LEU A 213 13.60 9.14 -28.75
CA LEU A 213 14.28 7.84 -28.78
C LEU A 213 14.57 7.44 -30.23
N HIS A 214 15.73 6.84 -30.47
CA HIS A 214 16.03 6.31 -31.78
C HIS A 214 15.09 5.14 -32.09
N ALA A 215 14.72 4.93 -33.37
CA ALA A 215 13.76 3.89 -33.75
C ALA A 215 14.18 2.46 -33.33
N SER A 216 15.47 2.25 -33.08
CA SER A 216 16.04 1.01 -32.54
C SER A 216 15.79 0.79 -31.04
N GLU A 217 15.49 1.85 -30.30
CA GLU A 217 15.30 1.86 -28.84
C GLU A 217 13.82 1.81 -28.46
N LEU A 218 12.93 2.08 -29.42
CA LEU A 218 11.50 1.85 -29.24
C LEU A 218 11.25 0.35 -29.05
N PRO A 219 10.54 -0.06 -27.98
CA PRO A 219 10.06 -1.42 -27.85
C PRO A 219 9.25 -1.77 -29.10
N ARG A 220 9.69 -2.79 -29.84
CA ARG A 220 8.94 -3.27 -31.01
C ARG A 220 7.72 -4.04 -30.53
N SER A 221 6.67 -3.31 -30.19
CA SER A 221 5.34 -3.89 -30.16
C SER A 221 4.94 -4.16 -31.61
N LYS A 222 4.91 -5.44 -31.99
CA LYS A 222 4.25 -5.85 -33.23
C LYS A 222 2.75 -5.86 -32.95
N TYR A 223 2.15 -4.68 -32.99
CA TYR A 223 0.71 -4.55 -33.14
C TYR A 223 0.31 -4.93 -34.56
#